data_AF-A0A7G8PFY2-F1
#
_entry.id   AF-A0A7G8PFY2-F1
#
_cell.length_a   1.000
_cell.length_b   1.000
_cell.length_c   1.000
_cell.angle_alpha   90.00
_cell.angle_beta   90.00
_cell.angle_gamma   90.00
#
_symmetry.space_group_name_H-M   'P 1'
#
loop_
_entity.id
_entity.type
_entity.pdbx_description
1 polymer ?
#
loop_
_entity_poly.entity_id
_entity_poly.type
_entity_poly.pdbx_seq_one_letter_code
_entity_poly.pdbx_strand_id
1 'polypeptide(L)'
;MSDDLRVTTACLRGLAAVQERAAGELAAATAMPEATPPAVRATHGVVASATSAALAAVQAARTDAGTRMASVSQGLGVRLGDSAGRYDRTDEAQRSALDRQIAGGRR
;
A
#
# COMPACT_ATOMS: atom_id res chain seq x y z
N MET A 1 21.47 2.10 9.46
CA MET A 1 21.49 0.63 9.31
C MET A 1 21.02 0.33 7.89
N SER A 2 21.91 0.50 6.91
CA SER A 2 21.65 0.06 5.54
C SER A 2 22.35 -1.29 5.42
N ASP A 3 21.74 -2.30 6.04
CA ASP A 3 22.10 -3.66 5.68
C ASP A 3 21.78 -3.78 4.19
N ASP A 4 22.75 -4.23 3.40
CA ASP A 4 22.60 -4.44 1.97
C ASP A 4 21.34 -5.28 1.77
N LEU A 5 20.24 -4.63 1.39
CA LEU A 5 19.00 -5.32 1.08
C LEU A 5 19.34 -6.13 -0.15
N ARG A 6 19.71 -7.41 0.03
CA ARG A 6 19.77 -8.36 -1.06
C ARG A 6 18.35 -8.45 -1.60
N VAL A 7 18.05 -7.60 -2.57
CA VAL A 7 16.75 -7.47 -3.21
C VAL A 7 16.54 -8.76 -3.99
N THR A 8 16.03 -9.78 -3.31
CA THR A 8 15.53 -10.97 -3.97
C THR A 8 14.12 -10.69 -4.46
N THR A 9 13.73 -11.36 -5.53
CA THR A 9 12.37 -11.30 -6.06
C THR A 9 11.33 -11.67 -5.01
N ALA A 10 11.67 -12.61 -4.12
CA ALA A 10 10.86 -12.99 -2.97
C ALA A 10 10.68 -11.84 -1.97
N CYS A 11 11.74 -11.08 -1.67
CA CYS A 11 11.66 -9.91 -0.79
C CYS A 11 10.71 -8.84 -1.35
N LEU A 12 10.83 -8.53 -2.64
CA LEU A 12 9.95 -7.55 -3.30
C LEU A 12 8.49 -7.98 -3.28
N ARG A 13 8.20 -9.25 -3.55
CA ARG A 13 6.83 -9.80 -3.46
C ARG A 13 6.29 -9.75 -2.04
N GLY A 14 7.13 -10.04 -1.04
CA GLY A 14 6.77 -9.90 0.37
C GLY A 14 6.42 -8.46 0.74
N LEU A 15 7.24 -7.48 0.31
CA LEU A 15 6.95 -6.07 0.50
C LEU A 15 5.67 -5.64 -0.25
N ALA A 16 5.45 -6.15 -1.45
CA ALA A 16 4.23 -5.87 -2.22
C ALA A 16 2.97 -6.31 -1.45
N ALA A 17 2.98 -7.54 -0.89
CA ALA A 17 1.89 -8.07 -0.09
C ALA A 17 1.64 -7.26 1.19
N VAL A 18 2.70 -6.77 1.86
CA VAL A 18 2.57 -5.87 3.01
C VAL A 18 1.86 -4.57 2.62
N GLN A 19 2.21 -4.00 1.46
CA GLN A 19 1.60 -2.77 0.98
C GLN A 19 0.13 -2.96 0.56
N GLU A 20 -0.20 -4.09 -0.07
CA GLU A 20 -1.60 -4.43 -0.38
C GLU A 20 -2.44 -4.60 0.89
N ARG A 21 -1.89 -5.29 1.90
CA ARG A 21 -2.53 -5.43 3.21
C ARG A 21 -2.74 -4.06 3.88
N ALA A 22 -1.71 -3.22 3.89
CA ALA A 22 -1.80 -1.87 4.44
C ALA A 22 -2.89 -1.04 3.73
N ALA A 23 -2.97 -1.12 2.40
CA ALA A 23 -4.00 -0.43 1.64
C ALA A 23 -5.41 -0.90 2.05
N GLY A 24 -5.61 -2.21 2.22
CA GLY A 24 -6.87 -2.78 2.69
C GLY A 24 -7.24 -2.34 4.10
N GLU A 25 -6.29 -2.38 5.05
CA GLU A 25 -6.50 -1.95 6.43
C GLU A 25 -6.82 -0.45 6.51
N LEU A 26 -6.14 0.40 5.73
CA LEU A 26 -6.40 1.83 5.65
C LEU A 26 -7.78 2.15 5.06
N ALA A 27 -8.17 1.43 4.00
CA ALA A 27 -9.50 1.57 3.42
C ALA A 27 -10.60 1.17 4.41
N ALA A 28 -10.41 0.05 5.13
CA ALA A 28 -11.35 -0.41 6.16
C ALA A 28 -11.45 0.58 7.33
N ALA A 29 -10.32 1.06 7.86
CA ALA A 29 -10.28 2.04 8.94
C ALA A 29 -10.92 3.38 8.55
N THR A 30 -10.89 3.72 7.26
CA THR A 30 -11.55 4.92 6.71
C THR A 30 -13.05 4.74 6.56
N ALA A 31 -13.51 3.51 6.28
CA ALA A 31 -14.93 3.20 6.11
C ALA A 31 -15.69 2.99 7.43
N MET A 32 -14.99 2.83 8.56
CA MET A 32 -15.64 2.63 9.86
C MET A 32 -16.44 3.89 10.25
N PRO A 33 -17.74 3.75 10.61
CA PRO A 33 -18.56 4.88 11.01
C PRO A 33 -18.09 5.45 12.35
N GLU A 34 -17.54 6.67 12.32
CA GLU A 34 -17.27 7.47 13.51
C GLU A 34 -18.56 8.08 14.09
N ALA A 35 -18.51 8.50 15.36
CA ALA A 35 -19.61 9.25 15.99
C ALA A 35 -19.98 10.44 15.09
N THR A 36 -21.19 10.44 14.56
CA THR A 36 -21.54 11.34 13.47
C THR A 36 -21.71 12.76 14.03
N PRO A 37 -21.14 13.81 13.40
CA PRO A 37 -21.39 15.20 13.78
C PRO A 37 -22.88 15.55 13.92
N PRO A 38 -23.80 14.99 13.09
CA PRO A 38 -25.24 15.06 13.33
C PRO A 38 -25.70 14.56 14.69
N ALA A 39 -25.12 13.48 15.22
CA ALA A 39 -25.48 12.92 16.53
C ALA A 39 -25.12 13.89 17.67
N VAL A 40 -23.95 14.53 17.62
CA VAL A 40 -23.52 15.54 18.61
C VAL A 40 -24.49 16.73 18.63
N ARG A 41 -24.95 17.18 17.46
CA ARG A 41 -25.94 18.25 17.36
C ARG A 41 -27.32 17.80 17.84
N ALA A 42 -27.69 16.54 17.58
CA ALA A 42 -28.96 15.98 18.03
C ALA A 42 -29.03 15.84 19.56
N THR A 43 -27.93 15.48 20.23
CA THR A 43 -27.91 15.29 21.70
C THR A 43 -27.68 16.58 22.48
N HIS A 44 -26.88 17.51 21.96
CA HIS A 44 -26.48 18.72 22.68
C HIS A 44 -27.04 20.02 22.08
N GLY A 45 -27.83 19.91 21.01
CA GLY A 45 -28.53 21.02 20.38
C GLY A 45 -27.59 22.04 19.72
N VAL A 46 -28.12 23.25 19.54
CA VAL A 46 -27.43 24.35 18.85
C VAL A 46 -26.15 24.82 19.55
N VAL A 47 -26.03 24.65 20.88
CA VAL A 47 -24.84 25.02 21.65
C VAL A 47 -23.61 24.23 21.19
N ALA A 48 -23.81 22.98 20.74
CA ALA A 48 -22.73 22.14 20.23
C ALA A 48 -22.47 22.31 18.72
N SER A 49 -23.03 23.34 18.05
CA SER A 49 -22.87 23.52 16.60
C SER A 49 -21.41 23.68 16.18
N ALA A 50 -20.61 24.45 16.95
CA ALA A 50 -19.18 24.61 16.68
C ALA A 50 -18.43 23.27 16.82
N THR A 51 -18.73 22.49 17.86
CA THR A 51 -18.17 21.16 18.08
C THR A 51 -18.56 20.18 16.97
N SER A 52 -19.83 20.21 16.54
CA SER A 52 -20.32 19.42 15.41
C SER A 52 -19.58 19.78 14.12
N ALA A 53 -19.41 21.07 13.83
CA ALA A 53 -18.67 21.52 12.64
C ALA A 53 -17.19 21.10 12.70
N ALA A 54 -16.53 21.26 13.85
CA ALA A 54 -15.15 20.83 14.04
C ALA A 54 -14.99 19.30 13.86
N LEU A 55 -15.91 18.51 14.42
CA LEU A 55 -15.90 17.06 14.26
C LEU A 55 -16.10 16.64 12.79
N ALA A 56 -16.97 17.33 12.05
CA ALA A 56 -17.16 17.10 10.62
C ALA A 56 -15.89 17.40 9.81
N ALA A 57 -15.21 18.51 10.12
CA ALA A 57 -13.96 18.88 9.46
C ALA A 57 -12.84 17.86 9.73
N VAL A 58 -12.70 17.41 10.98
CA VAL A 58 -11.72 16.37 11.36
C VAL A 58 -12.02 15.04 10.68
N GLN A 59 -13.29 14.63 10.61
CA GLN A 59 -13.68 13.40 9.91
C GLN A 59 -13.37 13.49 8.41
N ALA A 60 -13.71 14.59 7.76
CA ALA A 60 -13.39 14.79 6.34
C ALA A 60 -11.87 14.72 6.09
N ALA A 61 -11.07 15.39 6.92
CA ALA A 61 -9.61 15.36 6.82
C ALA A 61 -9.04 13.94 7.06
N ARG A 62 -9.57 13.21 8.04
CA ARG A 62 -9.18 11.82 8.31
C ARG A 62 -9.52 10.90 7.14
N THR A 63 -10.71 11.04 6.56
CA THR A 63 -11.13 10.25 5.40
C THR A 63 -10.23 10.52 4.20
N ASP A 64 -9.96 11.79 3.89
CA ASP A 64 -9.04 12.15 2.80
C ASP A 64 -7.63 11.58 3.03
N ALA A 65 -7.09 11.71 4.24
CA ALA A 65 -5.79 11.15 4.59
C ALA A 65 -5.76 9.62 4.46
N GLY A 66 -6.77 8.92 4.99
CA GLY A 66 -6.88 7.47 4.91
C GLY A 66 -6.99 6.95 3.48
N THR A 67 -7.80 7.60 2.64
CA THR A 67 -7.91 7.27 1.20
C THR A 67 -6.58 7.49 0.47
N ARG A 68 -5.88 8.60 0.73
CA ARG A 68 -4.57 8.87 0.11
C ARG A 68 -3.52 7.84 0.53
N MET A 69 -3.45 7.52 1.82
CA MET A 69 -2.53 6.49 2.32
C MET A 69 -2.82 5.14 1.68
N ALA A 70 -4.09 4.74 1.59
CA ALA A 70 -4.48 3.49 0.93
C ALA A 70 -4.05 3.46 -0.54
N SER A 71 -4.25 4.56 -1.28
CA SER A 71 -3.81 4.67 -2.68
C SER A 71 -2.29 4.61 -2.82
N VAL A 72 -1.53 5.29 -1.95
CA VAL A 72 -0.06 5.25 -1.97
C VAL A 72 0.45 3.83 -1.70
N SER A 73 -0.10 3.15 -0.70
CA SER A 73 0.24 1.75 -0.38
C SER A 73 -0.10 0.83 -1.56
N GLN A 74 -1.28 0.94 -2.15
CA GLN A 74 -1.63 0.14 -3.33
C GLN A 74 -0.65 0.38 -4.49
N GLY A 75 -0.31 1.64 -4.76
CA GLY A 75 0.66 2.01 -5.79
C GLY A 75 2.06 1.47 -5.51
N LEU A 76 2.49 1.42 -4.25
CA LEU A 76 3.75 0.78 -3.85
C LEU A 76 3.71 -0.73 -4.10
N GLY A 77 2.61 -1.39 -3.74
CA GLY A 77 2.41 -2.82 -3.98
C GLY A 77 2.59 -3.19 -5.45
N VAL A 78 1.91 -2.46 -6.33
CA VAL A 78 2.02 -2.65 -7.79
C VAL A 78 3.47 -2.47 -8.27
N ARG A 79 4.14 -1.38 -7.88
CA ARG A 79 5.52 -1.11 -8.32
C ARG A 79 6.51 -2.17 -7.83
N LEU A 80 6.33 -2.68 -6.62
CA LEU A 80 7.16 -3.74 -6.06
C LEU A 80 6.92 -5.07 -6.81
N GLY A 81 5.66 -5.40 -7.11
CA GLY A 81 5.30 -6.55 -7.94
C GLY A 81 5.89 -6.48 -9.36
N ASP A 82 5.77 -5.33 -10.01
CA ASP A 82 6.35 -5.07 -11.33
C ASP A 82 7.88 -5.21 -11.32
N SER A 83 8.52 -4.66 -10.29
CA SER A 83 9.97 -4.78 -10.12
C SER A 83 10.38 -6.24 -9.92
N ALA A 84 9.62 -7.01 -9.15
CA ALA A 84 9.87 -8.43 -8.97
C ALA A 84 9.78 -9.18 -10.31
N GLY A 85 8.70 -8.96 -11.08
CA GLY A 85 8.54 -9.59 -12.40
C GLY A 85 9.63 -9.17 -13.41
N ARG A 86 10.23 -7.99 -13.28
CA ARG A 86 11.39 -7.58 -14.09
C ARG A 86 12.66 -8.35 -13.70
N TYR A 87 12.88 -8.58 -12.41
CA TYR A 87 14.02 -9.38 -11.94
C TYR A 87 13.90 -10.83 -12.40
N ASP A 88 12.75 -11.47 -12.20
CA ASP A 88 12.57 -12.88 -12.63
C ASP A 88 12.85 -13.06 -14.13
N ARG A 89 12.33 -12.17 -14.98
CA ARG A 89 12.59 -12.22 -16.43
C ARG A 89 14.05 -12.03 -16.78
N THR A 90 14.75 -11.17 -16.04
CA THR A 90 16.17 -10.92 -16.27
C THR A 90 16.98 -12.15 -15.89
N ASP A 91 16.71 -12.74 -14.72
CA ASP A 91 17.38 -13.94 -14.24
C ASP A 91 17.14 -15.14 -15.17
N GLU A 92 15.91 -15.32 -15.65
CA GLU A 92 15.57 -16.37 -16.61
C GLU A 92 16.28 -16.17 -17.96
N ALA A 93 16.35 -14.93 -18.45
CA ALA A 93 17.07 -14.61 -19.68
C ALA A 93 18.57 -14.91 -19.57
N GLN A 94 19.19 -14.55 -18.44
CA GLN A 94 20.61 -14.83 -18.17
C GLN A 94 20.87 -16.33 -18.02
N ARG A 95 20.02 -17.05 -17.28
CA ARG A 95 20.09 -18.51 -17.16
C ARG A 95 20.02 -19.19 -18.53
N SER A 96 19.07 -18.78 -19.37
CA SER A 96 18.90 -19.31 -20.73
C SER A 96 20.13 -19.06 -21.60
N ALA A 97 20.80 -17.90 -21.44
CA ALA A 97 22.02 -17.59 -22.16
C ALA A 97 23.19 -18.48 -21.71
N LEU A 98 23.33 -18.70 -20.40
CA LEU A 98 24.35 -19.58 -19.82
C LEU A 98 24.13 -21.04 -20.24
N ASP A 99 22.90 -21.54 -20.21
CA ASP A 99 22.55 -22.90 -20.63
C ASP A 99 22.95 -23.13 -22.10
N ARG A 100 22.72 -22.14 -22.98
CA ARG A 100 23.17 -22.18 -24.38
C ARG A 100 24.69 -22.17 -24.51
N GLN A 101 25.40 -21.38 -23.72
CA GLN A 101 26.86 -21.32 -23.76
C GLN A 101 27.49 -22.64 -23.29
N ILE A 102 26.98 -23.24 -22.22
CA ILE A 102 27.46 -24.53 -21.71
C ILE A 102 27.15 -25.66 -22.69
N ALA A 103 25.95 -25.67 -23.29
CA ALA A 103 25.58 -26.63 -24.31
C ALA A 103 26.42 -26.47 -25.61
N GLY A 104 26.76 -25.23 -25.98
CA GLY A 104 27.60 -24.92 -27.13
C GLY A 104 29.08 -25.23 -26.94
N GLY A 105 29.61 -25.09 -25.71
CA GLY A 105 31.00 -25.37 -25.37
C GLY A 105 31.35 -26.85 -25.12
N ARG A 106 30.36 -27.76 -25.22
CA ARG A 106 30.54 -29.22 -25.10
C ARG A 106 30.67 -29.92 -26.47
N ARG A 107 31.04 -29.19 -27.53
CA ARG A 107 31.27 -29.73 -28.88
C ARG A 107 32.72 -29.55 -29.30
#